data_AF-A0AAU6J7T1-F1
#
_entry.id   AF-A0AAU6J7T1-F1
#
_cell.length_a   1.000
_cell.length_b   1.000
_cell.length_c   1.000
_cell.angle_alpha   90.00
_cell.angle_beta   90.00
_cell.angle_gamma   90.00
#
_symmetry.space_group_name_H-M   'P 1'
#
loop_
_entity.id
_entity.type
_entity.pdbx_description
1 polymer ?
#
loop_
_entity_poly.entity_id
_entity_poly.type
_entity_poly.pdbx_seq_one_letter_code
_entity_poly.pdbx_strand_id
1 'polypeptide(L)'
;MTDRRGVVAKRAENLMPGVPYVRGWAQARRSADTLASELTALGLESDFPGLTADVNVSGDGLVRLGIVRPEAALILAELIVSGLAAEMSMQTETRPNEARCARPHTSAA
;
A
#
# COMPACT_ATOMS: atom_id res chain seq x y z
N MET A 1 14.44 -29.14 2.35
CA MET A 1 14.96 -28.61 1.07
C MET A 1 16.02 -27.59 1.44
N THR A 2 17.30 -27.93 1.23
CA THR A 2 18.45 -27.14 1.70
C THR A 2 18.90 -26.19 0.59
N ASP A 3 19.21 -24.95 0.92
CA ASP A 3 19.83 -24.01 -0.03
C ASP A 3 21.20 -24.53 -0.48
N ARG A 4 21.64 -24.17 -1.69
CA ARG A 4 22.93 -24.57 -2.29
C ARG A 4 24.13 -24.14 -1.43
N ARG A 5 23.95 -23.21 -0.48
CA ARG A 5 24.96 -22.74 0.48
C ARG A 5 25.04 -23.60 1.76
N GLY A 6 24.35 -24.74 1.83
CA GLY A 6 24.38 -25.63 3.00
C GLY A 6 23.64 -25.09 4.23
N VAL A 7 22.89 -24.00 4.06
CA VAL A 7 22.07 -23.41 5.13
C VAL A 7 20.79 -24.24 5.28
N VAL A 8 20.67 -24.94 6.40
CA VAL A 8 19.42 -25.57 6.82
C VAL A 8 18.53 -24.47 7.38
N ALA A 9 17.49 -24.06 6.64
CA ALA A 9 16.46 -23.20 7.19
C ALA A 9 15.87 -23.91 8.42
N LYS A 10 15.88 -23.24 9.59
CA LYS A 10 15.23 -23.76 10.80
C LYS A 10 13.79 -24.15 10.45
N ARG A 11 13.34 -25.31 10.93
CA ARG A 11 11.96 -25.76 10.71
C ARG A 11 10.99 -24.67 11.15
N ALA A 12 9.85 -24.52 10.44
CA ALA A 12 8.89 -23.44 10.68
C ALA A 12 8.44 -23.34 12.16
N GLU A 13 8.42 -24.48 12.87
CA GLU A 13 8.18 -24.62 14.31
C GLU A 13 9.13 -23.81 15.21
N ASN A 14 10.35 -23.53 14.73
CA ASN A 14 11.43 -22.87 15.47
C ASN A 14 11.59 -21.39 15.11
N LEU A 15 10.64 -20.84 14.35
CA LEU A 15 10.58 -19.41 14.04
C LEU A 15 9.90 -18.71 15.22
N MET A 16 10.53 -17.64 15.72
CA MET A 16 9.94 -16.83 16.77
C MET A 16 8.68 -16.13 16.25
N PRO A 17 7.55 -16.22 16.97
CA PRO A 17 6.36 -15.45 16.63
C PRO A 17 6.70 -13.96 16.53
N GLY A 18 6.23 -13.30 15.46
CA GLY A 18 6.46 -11.86 15.25
C GLY A 18 7.82 -11.48 14.65
N VAL A 19 8.75 -12.42 14.44
CA VAL A 19 10.02 -12.13 13.75
C VAL A 19 9.87 -12.34 12.24
N PRO A 20 10.16 -11.33 11.40
CA PRO A 20 10.03 -11.43 9.95
C PRO A 20 11.25 -12.10 9.32
N TYR A 21 11.17 -13.41 9.11
CA TYR A 21 12.27 -14.18 8.50
C TYR A 21 12.35 -14.05 6.98
N VAL A 22 11.28 -13.57 6.35
CA VAL A 22 11.19 -13.36 4.90
C VAL A 22 11.17 -11.86 4.64
N ARG A 23 12.03 -11.39 3.72
CA ARG A 23 12.29 -9.97 3.42
C ARG A 23 11.00 -9.16 3.23
N GLY A 24 10.01 -9.72 2.54
CA GLY A 24 8.74 -9.06 2.25
C GLY A 24 7.66 -9.16 3.34
N TRP A 25 7.81 -10.05 4.32
CA TRP A 25 6.75 -10.34 5.30
C TRP A 25 6.42 -9.14 6.20
N ALA A 26 7.44 -8.47 6.76
CA ALA A 26 7.22 -7.31 7.63
C ALA A 26 6.49 -6.18 6.89
N GLN A 27 6.84 -5.96 5.62
CA GLN A 27 6.19 -4.94 4.81
C GLN A 27 4.75 -5.32 4.49
N ALA A 28 4.50 -6.55 4.03
CA ALA A 28 3.15 -7.05 3.77
C ALA A 28 2.26 -6.97 5.00
N ARG A 29 2.78 -7.39 6.16
CA ARG A 29 2.04 -7.37 7.42
C ARG A 29 1.62 -5.96 7.82
N ARG A 30 2.57 -5.02 7.82
CA ARG A 30 2.27 -3.61 8.10
C ARG A 30 1.25 -3.04 7.11
N SER A 31 1.43 -3.29 5.82
CA SER A 31 0.48 -2.81 4.80
C SER A 31 -0.93 -3.39 4.96
N ALA A 32 -1.05 -4.68 5.30
CA ALA A 32 -2.34 -5.31 5.57
C ALA A 32 -2.99 -4.75 6.84
N ASP A 33 -2.22 -4.57 7.92
CA ASP A 33 -2.72 -3.98 9.18
C ASP A 33 -3.16 -2.52 8.99
N THR A 34 -2.42 -1.73 8.20
CA THR A 34 -2.83 -0.37 7.81
C THR A 34 -4.13 -0.39 7.01
N LEU A 35 -4.22 -1.22 5.98
CA LEU A 35 -5.45 -1.32 5.17
C LEU A 35 -6.66 -1.76 6.02
N ALA A 36 -6.48 -2.72 6.93
CA ALA A 36 -7.52 -3.15 7.85
C ALA A 36 -8.00 -2.00 8.75
N SER A 37 -7.07 -1.17 9.22
CA SER A 37 -7.38 -0.01 10.07
C SER A 37 -8.21 1.03 9.32
N GLU A 38 -7.84 1.35 8.07
CA GLU A 38 -8.58 2.29 7.22
C GLU A 38 -9.98 1.76 6.88
N LEU A 39 -10.09 0.46 6.51
CA LEU A 39 -11.39 -0.16 6.25
C LEU A 39 -12.29 -0.15 7.50
N THR A 40 -11.72 -0.35 8.68
CA THR A 40 -12.44 -0.25 9.95
C THR A 40 -12.91 1.19 10.22
N ALA A 41 -12.07 2.19 9.93
CA ALA A 41 -12.45 3.59 10.08
C ALA A 41 -13.62 3.99 9.16
N LEU A 42 -13.76 3.30 8.02
CA LEU A 42 -14.87 3.46 7.07
C LEU A 42 -16.08 2.56 7.38
N GLY A 43 -16.02 1.70 8.39
CA GLY A 43 -17.08 0.75 8.76
C GLY A 43 -17.25 -0.41 7.76
N LEU A 44 -16.19 -0.77 7.03
CA LEU A 44 -16.17 -1.81 6.00
C LEU A 44 -15.51 -3.11 6.48
N GLU A 45 -15.13 -3.25 7.75
CA GLU A 45 -14.37 -4.40 8.26
C GLU A 45 -15.11 -5.74 8.04
N SER A 46 -16.44 -5.73 8.08
CA SER A 46 -17.26 -6.92 7.87
C SER A 46 -17.24 -7.43 6.42
N ASP A 47 -16.90 -6.57 5.46
CA ASP A 47 -16.89 -6.89 4.05
C ASP A 47 -15.56 -7.51 3.57
N PHE A 48 -14.50 -7.40 4.38
CA PHE A 48 -13.17 -7.91 4.09
C PHE A 48 -12.63 -8.88 5.17
N PRO A 49 -13.37 -9.94 5.56
CA PRO A 49 -12.95 -10.86 6.62
C PRO A 49 -11.71 -11.69 6.26
N GLY A 50 -11.39 -11.81 4.96
CA GLY A 50 -10.25 -12.56 4.45
C GLY A 50 -8.97 -11.75 4.28
N LEU A 51 -8.95 -10.47 4.70
CA LEU A 51 -7.80 -9.60 4.53
C LEU A 51 -6.60 -10.13 5.32
N THR A 52 -5.51 -10.43 4.61
CA THR A 52 -4.30 -10.98 5.21
C THR A 52 -3.05 -10.55 4.45
N ALA A 53 -1.90 -10.66 5.13
CA ALA A 53 -0.59 -10.56 4.52
C ALA A 53 -0.11 -11.94 4.08
N ASP A 54 0.59 -12.00 2.96
CA ASP A 54 1.19 -13.22 2.41
C ASP A 54 2.56 -12.90 1.82
N VAL A 55 3.31 -13.94 1.45
CA VAL A 55 4.58 -13.82 0.75
C VAL A 55 4.62 -14.78 -0.43
N ASN A 56 5.17 -14.33 -1.56
CA ASN A 56 5.39 -15.21 -2.70
C ASN A 56 6.65 -16.09 -2.50
N VAL A 57 6.88 -17.02 -3.46
CA VAL A 57 8.06 -17.90 -3.46
C VAL A 57 9.40 -17.16 -3.57
N SER A 58 9.39 -15.94 -4.11
CA SER A 58 10.56 -15.05 -4.20
C SER A 58 10.82 -14.29 -2.89
N GLY A 59 9.90 -14.36 -1.92
CA GLY A 59 9.95 -13.64 -0.66
C GLY A 59 9.45 -12.19 -0.72
N ASP A 60 8.75 -11.80 -1.78
CA ASP A 60 8.05 -10.51 -1.86
C ASP A 60 6.76 -10.55 -1.07
N GLY A 61 6.47 -9.45 -0.40
CA GLY A 61 5.27 -9.29 0.41
C GLY A 61 4.05 -8.97 -0.43
N LEU A 62 2.91 -9.59 -0.09
CA LEU A 62 1.63 -9.40 -0.76
C LEU A 62 0.53 -9.10 0.28
N VAL A 63 -0.45 -8.30 -0.11
CA VAL A 63 -1.70 -8.14 0.64
C VAL A 63 -2.80 -8.87 -0.13
N ARG A 64 -3.52 -9.76 0.54
CA ARG A 64 -4.58 -10.57 -0.05
C ARG A 64 -5.90 -10.19 0.60
N LEU A 65 -6.87 -9.75 -0.21
CA LEU A 65 -8.21 -9.38 0.26
C LEU A 65 -9.07 -10.60 0.65
N GLY A 66 -8.72 -11.79 0.14
CA GLY A 66 -9.52 -13.01 0.34
C GLY A 66 -10.78 -13.03 -0.52
N ILE A 67 -11.81 -13.71 -0.03
CA ILE A 67 -13.14 -13.73 -0.66
C ILE A 67 -13.87 -12.47 -0.21
N VAL A 68 -14.29 -11.65 -1.17
CA VAL A 68 -15.02 -10.40 -0.94
C VAL A 68 -16.33 -10.42 -1.70
N ARG A 69 -17.34 -9.71 -1.19
CA ARG A 69 -18.61 -9.53 -1.89
C ARG A 69 -18.41 -8.60 -3.10
N PRO A 70 -19.18 -8.79 -4.20
CA PRO A 70 -19.03 -7.94 -5.38
C PRO A 70 -19.32 -6.46 -5.07
N GLU A 71 -20.28 -6.17 -4.20
CA GLU A 71 -20.59 -4.79 -3.78
C GLU A 71 -19.40 -4.16 -3.04
N ALA A 72 -18.74 -4.90 -2.16
CA ALA A 72 -17.57 -4.43 -1.42
C ALA A 72 -16.38 -4.16 -2.35
N ALA A 73 -16.18 -5.00 -3.36
CA ALA A 73 -15.14 -4.79 -4.37
C ALA A 73 -15.38 -3.51 -5.19
N LEU A 74 -16.65 -3.19 -5.49
CA LEU A 74 -17.03 -1.97 -6.18
C LEU A 74 -16.78 -0.73 -5.31
N ILE A 75 -17.19 -0.75 -4.04
CA ILE A 75 -16.92 0.31 -3.08
C ILE A 75 -15.42 0.56 -2.94
N LEU A 76 -14.61 -0.50 -2.82
CA LEU A 76 -13.15 -0.37 -2.74
C LEU A 76 -12.57 0.30 -4.00
N ALA A 77 -13.06 -0.07 -5.19
CA ALA A 77 -12.63 0.57 -6.43
C ALA A 77 -12.99 2.07 -6.47
N GLU A 78 -14.21 2.43 -6.06
CA GLU A 78 -14.65 3.82 -5.98
C GLU A 78 -13.83 4.65 -4.99
N LEU A 79 -13.46 4.06 -3.84
CA LEU A 79 -12.59 4.70 -2.85
C LEU A 79 -11.19 4.97 -3.42
N ILE A 80 -10.61 3.99 -4.13
CA ILE A 80 -9.30 4.15 -4.78
C ILE A 80 -9.35 5.27 -5.82
N VAL A 81 -10.38 5.29 -6.67
CA VAL A 81 -10.54 6.33 -7.70
C VAL A 81 -10.72 7.70 -7.05
N SER A 82 -11.54 7.80 -6.02
CA SER A 82 -11.81 9.05 -5.31
C SER A 82 -10.56 9.59 -4.61
N GLY A 83 -9.79 8.72 -3.95
CA GLY A 83 -8.52 9.08 -3.33
C GLY A 83 -7.49 9.56 -4.36
N LEU A 84 -7.34 8.83 -5.48
CA LEU A 84 -6.43 9.23 -6.56
C LEU A 84 -6.83 10.59 -7.18
N ALA A 85 -8.12 10.83 -7.39
CA ALA A 85 -8.62 12.10 -7.91
C ALA A 85 -8.31 13.25 -6.95
N ALA A 86 -8.51 13.06 -5.65
CA ALA A 86 -8.19 14.06 -4.62
C ALA A 86 -6.70 14.41 -4.61
N GLU A 87 -5.81 13.40 -4.66
CA GLU A 87 -4.36 13.61 -4.72
C GLU A 87 -3.94 14.40 -5.97
N MET A 88 -4.52 14.10 -7.14
CA MET A 88 -4.24 14.82 -8.39
C MET A 88 -4.71 16.28 -8.35
N SER A 89 -5.87 16.55 -7.75
CA SER A 89 -6.37 17.91 -7.55
C SER A 89 -5.41 18.71 -6.67
N MET A 90 -4.95 18.14 -5.54
CA MET A 90 -3.99 18.79 -4.64
C MET A 90 -2.65 19.11 -5.32
N GLN A 91 -2.14 18.22 -6.18
CA GLN A 91 -0.90 18.43 -6.95
C GLN A 91 -1.01 19.51 -8.04
N THR A 92 -2.23 19.75 -8.54
CA THR A 92 -2.48 20.81 -9.52
C THR A 92 -2.50 22.18 -8.83
N GLU A 93 -3.00 22.22 -7.60
CA GLU A 93 -3.09 23.42 -6.77
C GLU A 93 -1.77 23.80 -6.09
N THR A 94 -0.82 22.86 -5.95
CA THR A 94 0.58 23.11 -5.50
C THR A 94 1.53 23.56 -6.61
N ARG A 95 1.06 23.65 -7.87
CA ARG A 95 1.78 24.32 -8.96
C ARG A 95 1.24 25.72 -9.33
N PRO A 96 1.05 26.68 -8.39
CA PRO A 96 0.86 28.06 -8.79
C PRO A 96 2.22 28.79 -8.75
N ASN A 97 2.57 29.40 -9.89
CA ASN A 97 3.31 30.67 -9.93
C ASN A 97 4.86 30.66 -9.86
N GLU A 98 5.55 29.88 -10.70
CA GLU A 98 6.94 30.23 -11.12
C GLU A 98 7.00 30.92 -12.50
N ALA A 99 5.89 30.96 -13.26
CA ALA A 99 5.89 31.52 -14.62
C ALA A 99 5.47 33.01 -14.72
N ARG A 100 5.28 33.73 -13.60
CA ARG A 100 4.86 35.16 -13.65
C ARG A 100 5.82 36.13 -12.94
N CYS A 101 7.12 35.82 -12.94
CA CYS A 101 8.17 36.78 -12.59
C CYS A 101 9.07 37.14 -13.78
N ALA A 102 8.50 37.36 -14.97
CA ALA A 102 9.13 38.22 -15.96
C ALA A 102 8.42 39.58 -15.90
N ARG A 103 8.90 40.48 -15.03
CA ARG A 103 8.37 41.85 -14.93
C ARG A 103 8.58 42.60 -16.24
N PRO A 104 7.63 43.44 -16.66
CA PRO A 104 7.85 44.41 -17.72
C PRO A 104 8.74 45.54 -17.17
N HIS A 105 9.88 45.78 -17.81
CA HIS A 105 10.62 47.03 -17.62
C HIS A 105 10.42 47.89 -18.87
N THR A 106 9.41 48.75 -18.75
CA THR A 106 9.33 50.14 -19.22
C THR A 106 10.63 50.74 -19.81
N SER A 107 10.48 51.19 -21.06
CA SER A 107 10.81 52.52 -21.64
C SER A 107 12.17 53.20 -21.42
N ALA A 108 12.59 53.85 -22.51
CA ALA A 108 13.40 55.07 -22.63
C ALA A 108 14.92 54.91 -22.92
N ALA A 109 15.30 55.08 -24.18
CA ALA A 109 16.04 56.24 -24.73
C ALA A 109 16.34 56.01 -26.22
#